data_AF-A0A6P0X227-F1
#
_entry.id   AF-A0A6P0X227-F1
#
_cell.length_a   1.000
_cell.length_b   1.000
_cell.length_c   1.000
_cell.angle_alpha   90.00
_cell.angle_beta   90.00
_cell.angle_gamma   90.00
#
_symmetry.space_group_name_H-M   'P 1'
#
loop_
_entity.id
_entity.type
_entity.pdbx_description
1 polymer ?
#
loop_
_entity_poly.entity_id
_entity_poly.type
_entity_poly.pdbx_seq_one_letter_code
_entity_poly.pdbx_strand_id
1 'polypeptide(L)'
;MATTYDWVHKEDLRRRFFSYYGREFLEVLGIDVSEDNPLLFEVLQLFPRVFDPVMHLLMIRFLNHSLEKFWKNNFLYQPFGKGPWLCLNPACENYLQPVVTKLVIPEKGHREVPYAYLEHPQGIFECNCGFKYSRSGTYRTELDMYQFDRIESYGQLWEEKYFTCGETQRQKFQDTAFKLSCSYSWLNPRNRLRKLEAFWQSLK
;
A
#
# COMPACT_ATOMS: atom_id res chain seq x y z
N MET A 1 -18.27 8.93 2.72
CA MET A 1 -16.98 9.18 2.01
C MET A 1 -15.91 8.30 2.67
N ALA A 2 -15.11 7.55 1.90
CA ALA A 2 -14.11 6.64 2.46
C ALA A 2 -13.00 7.43 3.17
N THR A 3 -12.60 6.97 4.35
CA THR A 3 -11.47 7.57 5.08
C THR A 3 -10.13 7.04 4.59
N THR A 4 -9.06 7.71 5.00
CA THR A 4 -7.66 7.32 4.81
C THR A 4 -7.27 5.98 5.46
N TYR A 5 -8.23 5.18 5.95
CA TYR A 5 -7.98 3.89 6.59
C TYR A 5 -8.71 2.71 5.95
N ASP A 6 -9.39 2.88 4.82
CA ASP A 6 -10.33 1.88 4.23
C ASP A 6 -11.60 1.62 5.04
N TRP A 7 -11.81 2.40 6.12
CA TRP A 7 -13.07 2.40 6.83
C TRP A 7 -14.04 3.34 6.12
N VAL A 8 -15.03 2.75 5.47
CA VAL A 8 -16.22 3.47 5.05
C VAL A 8 -16.97 3.87 6.32
N HIS A 9 -17.18 5.18 6.53
CA HIS A 9 -18.14 5.64 7.54
C HIS A 9 -19.53 5.15 7.13
N LYS A 10 -19.92 3.97 7.61
CA LYS A 10 -21.14 3.27 7.18
C LYS A 10 -22.38 4.12 7.41
N GLU A 11 -22.42 4.87 8.50
CA GLU A 11 -23.51 5.81 8.81
C GLU A 11 -23.60 6.97 7.83
N ASP A 12 -22.48 7.63 7.51
CA ASP A 12 -22.46 8.71 6.51
C ASP A 12 -22.82 8.18 5.11
N LEU A 13 -22.28 7.02 4.74
CA LEU A 13 -22.60 6.36 3.48
C LEU A 13 -24.10 6.05 3.40
N ARG A 14 -24.68 5.44 4.44
CA ARG A 14 -26.11 5.12 4.54
C ARG A 14 -26.95 6.36 4.34
N ARG A 15 -26.68 7.41 5.14
CA ARG A 15 -27.41 8.69 5.07
C ARG A 15 -27.38 9.28 3.66
N ARG A 16 -26.21 9.32 3.03
CA ARG A 16 -26.06 9.89 1.68
C ARG A 16 -26.70 9.03 0.61
N PHE A 17 -26.58 7.70 0.72
CA PHE A 17 -27.20 6.76 -0.21
C PHE A 17 -28.72 6.87 -0.18
N PHE A 18 -29.31 6.89 1.02
CA PHE A 18 -30.75 7.10 1.19
C PHE A 18 -31.21 8.49 0.76
N SER A 19 -30.42 9.53 1.02
CA SER A 19 -30.72 10.88 0.53
C SER A 19 -30.67 10.99 -1.00
N TYR A 20 -29.87 10.15 -1.67
CA TYR A 20 -29.70 10.19 -3.12
C TYR A 20 -30.83 9.48 -3.87
N TYR A 21 -31.25 8.31 -3.38
CA TYR A 21 -32.29 7.49 -4.03
C TYR A 21 -33.69 7.68 -3.45
N GLY A 22 -33.80 8.06 -2.18
CA GLY A 22 -35.05 8.03 -1.43
C GLY A 22 -35.37 6.61 -0.94
N ARG A 23 -35.95 6.50 0.27
CA ARG A 23 -36.29 5.20 0.86
C ARG A 23 -37.37 4.47 0.06
N GLU A 24 -38.43 5.18 -0.32
CA GLU A 24 -39.56 4.64 -1.09
C GLU A 24 -39.10 3.95 -2.39
N PHE A 25 -38.16 4.57 -3.12
CA PHE A 25 -37.60 4.00 -4.34
C PHE A 25 -36.80 2.73 -4.07
N LEU A 26 -35.99 2.71 -3.00
CA LEU A 26 -35.18 1.55 -2.63
C LEU A 26 -36.07 0.38 -2.17
N GLU A 27 -37.14 0.67 -1.42
CA GLU A 27 -38.13 -0.32 -0.99
C GLU A 27 -38.85 -0.97 -2.19
N VAL A 28 -39.20 -0.18 -3.22
CA VAL A 28 -39.76 -0.69 -4.48
C VAL A 28 -38.80 -1.64 -5.20
N LEU A 29 -37.50 -1.41 -5.08
CA LEU A 29 -36.47 -2.31 -5.61
C LEU A 29 -36.20 -3.54 -4.72
N GLY A 30 -36.92 -3.69 -3.61
CA GLY A 30 -36.76 -4.81 -2.68
C GLY A 30 -35.56 -4.67 -1.75
N ILE A 31 -35.00 -3.47 -1.61
CA ILE A 31 -33.85 -3.21 -0.74
C ILE A 31 -34.33 -2.92 0.68
N ASP A 32 -33.81 -3.67 1.64
CA ASP A 32 -34.08 -3.44 3.07
C ASP A 32 -33.39 -2.14 3.56
N VAL A 33 -34.19 -1.11 3.80
CA VAL A 33 -33.77 0.22 4.27
C VAL A 33 -33.77 0.36 5.80
N SER A 34 -33.97 -0.74 6.54
CA SER A 34 -33.94 -0.73 8.00
C SER A 34 -32.60 -0.19 8.53
N GLU A 35 -32.65 0.66 9.55
CA GLU A 35 -31.47 1.32 10.11
C GLU A 35 -30.40 0.34 10.61
N ASP A 36 -30.85 -0.81 11.11
CA ASP A 36 -30.05 -1.89 11.66
C ASP A 36 -29.56 -2.91 10.64
N ASN A 37 -29.97 -2.85 9.35
CA ASN A 37 -29.55 -3.79 8.32
C ASN A 37 -28.02 -3.75 8.12
N PRO A 38 -27.25 -4.74 8.60
CA PRO A 38 -25.79 -4.70 8.50
C PRO A 38 -25.29 -5.06 7.10
N LEU A 39 -26.17 -5.61 6.25
CA LEU A 39 -25.85 -6.19 4.97
C LEU A 39 -26.00 -5.22 3.78
N LEU A 40 -26.62 -4.05 4.00
CA LEU A 40 -26.93 -3.07 2.97
C LEU A 40 -25.75 -2.76 2.02
N PHE A 41 -24.53 -2.69 2.55
CA PHE A 41 -23.32 -2.39 1.78
C PHE A 41 -22.35 -3.56 1.68
N GLU A 42 -22.82 -4.82 1.78
CA GLU A 42 -21.98 -6.00 1.54
C GLU A 42 -21.34 -6.00 0.15
N VAL A 43 -22.01 -5.38 -0.82
CA VAL A 43 -21.49 -5.16 -2.18
C VAL A 43 -20.15 -4.40 -2.23
N LEU A 44 -19.78 -3.68 -1.16
CA LEU A 44 -18.50 -2.99 -1.04
C LEU A 44 -17.38 -3.87 -0.46
N GLN A 45 -17.69 -5.08 0.00
CA GLN A 45 -16.71 -6.01 0.55
C GLN A 45 -16.09 -6.85 -0.55
N LEU A 46 -14.80 -7.16 -0.42
CA LEU A 46 -14.03 -7.95 -1.40
C LEU A 46 -14.28 -9.47 -1.29
N PHE A 47 -15.26 -9.92 -0.51
CA PHE A 47 -15.53 -11.35 -0.29
C PHE A 47 -16.44 -11.94 -1.37
N PRO A 48 -16.23 -13.21 -1.76
CA PRO A 48 -17.03 -13.89 -2.78
C PRO A 48 -18.39 -14.32 -2.21
N ARG A 49 -19.30 -13.38 -1.96
CA ARG A 49 -20.71 -13.69 -1.76
C ARG A 49 -21.48 -13.44 -3.05
N VAL A 50 -22.63 -14.10 -3.19
CA VAL A 50 -23.60 -13.76 -4.23
C VAL A 50 -24.08 -12.34 -3.95
N PHE A 51 -23.70 -11.41 -4.81
CA PHE A 51 -24.10 -10.02 -4.67
C PHE A 51 -25.43 -9.78 -5.38
N ASP A 52 -26.23 -8.86 -4.85
CA ASP A 52 -27.40 -8.32 -5.54
C ASP A 52 -26.93 -7.45 -6.73
N PRO A 53 -27.19 -7.84 -7.99
CA PRO A 53 -26.80 -7.06 -9.16
C PRO A 53 -27.44 -5.67 -9.20
N VAL A 54 -28.66 -5.52 -8.67
CA VAL A 54 -29.34 -4.23 -8.56
C VAL A 54 -28.55 -3.32 -7.63
N MET A 55 -28.15 -3.83 -6.48
CA MET A 55 -27.35 -3.06 -5.53
C MET A 55 -25.99 -2.65 -6.11
N HIS A 56 -25.33 -3.50 -6.91
CA HIS A 56 -24.12 -3.11 -7.65
C HIS A 56 -24.36 -1.92 -8.58
N LEU A 57 -25.41 -1.96 -9.39
CA LEU A 57 -25.74 -0.88 -10.32
C LEU A 57 -26.05 0.42 -9.59
N LEU A 58 -26.80 0.34 -8.49
CA LEU A 58 -27.11 1.49 -7.64
C LEU A 58 -25.84 2.08 -7.01
N MET A 59 -24.92 1.25 -6.55
CA MET A 59 -23.66 1.71 -5.97
C MET A 59 -22.75 2.35 -7.01
N ILE A 60 -22.61 1.75 -8.21
CA ILE A 60 -21.81 2.36 -9.28
C ILE A 60 -22.39 3.72 -9.67
N ARG A 61 -23.70 3.81 -9.87
CA ARG A 61 -24.37 5.07 -10.19
C ARG A 61 -24.25 6.08 -9.05
N PHE A 62 -24.34 5.65 -7.79
CA PHE A 62 -24.21 6.53 -6.63
C PHE A 62 -22.79 7.09 -6.49
N LEU A 63 -21.77 6.27 -6.72
CA LEU A 63 -20.37 6.66 -6.56
C LEU A 63 -19.80 7.42 -7.77
N ASN A 64 -20.23 7.07 -8.99
CA ASN A 64 -19.65 7.59 -10.23
C ASN A 64 -20.63 8.45 -11.06
N HIS A 65 -21.85 8.68 -10.55
CA HIS A 65 -22.95 9.43 -11.17
C HIS A 65 -23.47 8.90 -12.52
N SER A 66 -22.71 8.04 -13.21
CA SER A 66 -23.05 7.43 -14.49
C SER A 66 -22.38 6.07 -14.66
N LEU A 67 -23.16 5.09 -15.10
CA LEU A 67 -22.67 3.77 -15.52
C LEU A 67 -21.76 3.93 -16.74
N GLU A 68 -22.17 4.67 -17.77
CA GLU A 68 -21.33 4.89 -18.96
C GLU A 68 -19.94 5.43 -18.61
N LYS A 69 -19.86 6.40 -17.69
CA LYS A 69 -18.57 6.93 -17.20
C LYS A 69 -17.76 5.87 -16.47
N PHE A 70 -18.38 4.97 -15.72
CA PHE A 70 -17.66 3.94 -14.98
C PHE A 70 -17.02 2.93 -15.94
N TRP A 71 -17.74 2.49 -16.97
CA TRP A 71 -17.22 1.55 -17.96
C TRP A 71 -16.16 2.17 -18.86
N LYS A 72 -16.23 3.48 -19.12
CA LYS A 72 -15.20 4.21 -19.87
C LYS A 72 -13.96 4.54 -19.05
N ASN A 73 -14.05 4.49 -17.72
CA ASN A 73 -12.93 4.78 -16.84
C ASN A 73 -12.07 3.53 -16.66
N ASN A 74 -10.85 3.57 -17.21
CA ASN A 74 -9.80 2.60 -16.87
C ASN A 74 -9.22 2.96 -15.50
N PHE A 75 -9.85 2.49 -14.43
CA PHE A 75 -9.29 2.61 -13.08
C PHE A 75 -8.02 1.77 -12.98
N LEU A 76 -6.87 2.44 -13.02
CA LEU A 76 -5.59 1.77 -12.78
C LEU A 76 -5.39 1.65 -11.27
N TYR A 77 -5.32 0.41 -10.77
CA TYR A 77 -4.99 0.16 -9.38
C TYR A 77 -3.53 0.56 -9.12
N GLN A 78 -3.35 1.64 -8.35
CA GLN A 78 -2.04 2.23 -8.01
C GLN A 78 -1.85 2.22 -6.48
N PRO A 79 -1.62 1.05 -5.85
CA PRO A 79 -1.58 0.92 -4.40
C PRO A 79 -0.48 1.76 -3.73
N PHE A 80 0.60 2.06 -4.47
CA PHE A 80 1.74 2.84 -4.00
C PHE A 80 1.76 4.26 -4.58
N GLY A 81 0.65 4.72 -5.16
CA GLY A 81 0.56 5.99 -5.86
C GLY A 81 1.37 6.02 -7.16
N LYS A 82 1.50 7.22 -7.73
CA LYS A 82 2.35 7.46 -8.90
C LYS A 82 3.76 7.74 -8.44
N GLY A 83 4.73 7.05 -9.02
CA GLY A 83 6.13 7.42 -8.88
C GLY A 83 6.43 8.80 -9.51
N PRO A 84 7.68 9.28 -9.37
CA PRO A 84 8.81 8.57 -8.79
C PRO A 84 8.78 8.50 -7.26
N TRP A 85 9.32 7.41 -6.69
CA TRP A 85 9.42 7.17 -5.24
C TRP A 85 10.80 7.56 -4.70
N LEU A 86 10.91 7.69 -3.38
CA LEU A 86 12.17 8.09 -2.73
C LEU A 86 13.24 7.01 -2.84
N CYS A 87 14.48 7.40 -3.14
CA CYS A 87 15.62 6.53 -2.86
C CYS A 87 15.87 6.50 -1.35
N LEU A 88 15.77 5.31 -0.73
CA LEU A 88 15.98 5.13 0.71
C LEU A 88 17.42 4.70 1.05
N ASN A 89 18.34 4.78 0.09
CA ASN A 89 19.74 4.40 0.27
C ASN A 89 20.58 5.59 0.78
N PRO A 90 21.04 5.60 2.04
CA PRO A 90 21.90 6.68 2.57
C PRO A 90 23.30 6.71 1.96
N ALA A 91 23.71 5.66 1.24
CA ALA A 91 24.95 5.67 0.47
C ALA A 91 24.82 6.43 -0.86
N CYS A 92 23.60 6.60 -1.37
CA CYS A 92 23.37 7.23 -2.67
C CYS A 92 23.32 8.77 -2.55
N GLU A 93 23.88 9.47 -3.54
CA GLU A 93 23.78 10.93 -3.63
C GLU A 93 22.33 11.43 -3.73
N ASN A 94 21.46 10.63 -4.34
CA ASN A 94 20.02 10.90 -4.46
C ASN A 94 19.21 10.44 -3.24
N TYR A 95 19.83 10.28 -2.07
CA TYR A 95 19.14 9.86 -0.86
C TYR A 95 17.97 10.81 -0.53
N LEU A 96 16.79 10.23 -0.29
CA LEU A 96 15.52 10.91 -0.06
C LEU A 96 15.06 11.83 -1.20
N GLN A 97 15.60 11.63 -2.41
CA GLN A 97 15.10 12.27 -3.63
C GLN A 97 14.14 11.33 -4.38
N PRO A 98 13.10 11.87 -5.03
CA PRO A 98 12.11 11.09 -5.77
C PRO A 98 12.67 10.67 -7.14
N VAL A 99 13.53 9.64 -7.16
CA VAL A 99 14.23 9.15 -8.37
C VAL A 99 13.94 7.69 -8.72
N VAL A 100 13.23 6.96 -7.86
CA VAL A 100 12.90 5.55 -8.08
C VAL A 100 11.71 5.45 -9.01
N THR A 101 11.88 4.87 -10.19
CA THR A 101 10.81 4.72 -11.19
C THR A 101 10.40 3.27 -11.43
N LYS A 102 11.19 2.31 -10.95
CA LYS A 102 10.94 0.88 -11.14
C LYS A 102 10.22 0.30 -9.92
N LEU A 103 9.00 -0.18 -10.16
CA LEU A 103 8.17 -0.90 -9.21
C LEU A 103 7.83 -2.27 -9.80
N VAL A 104 8.08 -3.33 -9.02
CA VAL A 104 7.70 -4.71 -9.33
C VAL A 104 6.71 -5.19 -8.28
N ILE A 105 5.54 -5.63 -8.71
CA ILE A 105 4.53 -6.24 -7.84
C ILE A 105 4.71 -7.76 -7.97
N PRO A 106 5.25 -8.47 -6.95
CA PRO A 106 5.48 -9.90 -7.04
C PRO A 106 4.15 -10.66 -7.06
N GLU A 107 4.03 -11.66 -7.94
CA GLU A 107 2.84 -12.51 -8.07
C GLU A 107 2.66 -13.50 -6.90
N LYS A 108 3.69 -13.69 -6.07
CA LYS A 108 3.74 -14.74 -5.04
C LYS A 108 3.25 -14.20 -3.68
N GLY A 109 2.06 -14.64 -3.25
CA GLY A 109 1.61 -14.46 -1.87
C GLY A 109 0.12 -14.68 -1.62
N HIS A 110 -0.73 -14.56 -2.63
CA HIS A 110 -2.18 -14.49 -2.45
C HIS A 110 -2.94 -15.72 -2.97
N ARG A 111 -2.32 -16.90 -2.97
CA ARG A 111 -2.96 -18.12 -3.50
C ARG A 111 -4.07 -18.66 -2.58
N GLU A 112 -4.00 -18.34 -1.30
CA GLU A 112 -4.93 -18.87 -0.29
C GLU A 112 -6.14 -17.95 -0.04
N VAL A 113 -6.02 -16.65 -0.35
CA VAL A 113 -7.09 -15.65 -0.15
C VAL A 113 -7.31 -14.86 -1.44
N PRO A 114 -8.46 -15.02 -2.11
CA PRO A 114 -8.85 -14.18 -3.23
C PRO A 114 -8.76 -12.70 -2.86
N TYR A 115 -8.27 -11.86 -3.78
CA TYR A 115 -8.17 -10.40 -3.60
C TYR A 115 -7.18 -9.90 -2.53
N ALA A 116 -6.39 -10.76 -1.89
CA ALA A 116 -5.44 -10.29 -0.87
C ALA A 116 -4.37 -9.33 -1.41
N TYR A 117 -4.12 -9.30 -2.73
CA TYR A 117 -3.27 -8.30 -3.39
C TYR A 117 -3.89 -6.88 -3.40
N LEU A 118 -5.20 -6.77 -3.21
CA LEU A 118 -5.93 -5.49 -3.07
C LEU A 118 -5.89 -4.98 -1.63
N GLU A 119 -5.98 -5.89 -0.65
CA GLU A 119 -5.98 -5.57 0.79
C GLU A 119 -4.57 -5.34 1.33
N HIS A 120 -3.61 -6.14 0.86
CA HIS A 120 -2.22 -6.14 1.31
C HIS A 120 -1.28 -6.15 0.11
N PRO A 121 -1.29 -5.07 -0.71
CA PRO A 121 -0.41 -4.99 -1.87
C PRO A 121 1.05 -5.01 -1.41
N GLN A 122 1.90 -5.74 -2.13
CA GLN A 122 3.34 -5.74 -1.93
C GLN A 122 4.04 -5.21 -3.19
N GLY A 123 5.02 -4.34 -3.01
CA GLY A 123 5.79 -3.73 -4.08
C GLY A 123 7.28 -3.74 -3.78
N ILE A 124 8.09 -4.08 -4.77
CA ILE A 124 9.55 -3.99 -4.74
C ILE A 124 9.98 -2.79 -5.57
N PHE A 125 10.70 -1.87 -4.94
CA PHE A 125 11.15 -0.60 -5.49
C PHE A 125 12.65 -0.71 -5.78
N GLU A 126 13.08 -0.29 -6.96
CA GLU A 126 14.47 -0.41 -7.39
C GLU A 126 15.01 0.94 -7.87
N CYS A 127 16.00 1.45 -7.13
CA CYS A 127 16.73 2.66 -7.50
C CYS A 127 17.87 2.34 -8.48
N ASN A 128 18.22 3.31 -9.33
CA ASN A 128 19.39 3.21 -10.22
C ASN A 128 20.73 3.02 -9.48
N CYS A 129 20.82 3.31 -8.18
CA CYS A 129 22.00 3.01 -7.35
C CYS A 129 22.11 1.53 -6.97
N GLY A 130 21.21 0.68 -7.45
CA GLY A 130 21.15 -0.75 -7.14
C GLY A 130 20.43 -1.09 -5.84
N PHE A 131 20.07 -0.10 -5.01
CA PHE A 131 19.31 -0.32 -3.80
C PHE A 131 17.88 -0.76 -4.12
N LYS A 132 17.45 -1.87 -3.50
CA LYS A 132 16.11 -2.43 -3.66
C LYS A 132 15.47 -2.64 -2.30
N TYR A 133 14.22 -2.23 -2.17
CA TYR A 133 13.46 -2.37 -0.94
C TYR A 133 12.01 -2.73 -1.24
N SER A 134 11.37 -3.47 -0.36
CA SER A 134 9.94 -3.78 -0.46
C SER A 134 9.11 -2.94 0.50
N ARG A 135 7.87 -2.67 0.10
CA ARG A 135 6.81 -2.07 0.91
C ARG A 135 5.52 -2.84 0.71
N SER A 136 4.81 -3.04 1.80
CA SER A 136 3.51 -3.68 1.86
C SER A 136 2.48 -2.67 2.32
N GLY A 137 1.22 -2.92 2.01
CA GLY A 137 0.10 -2.17 2.55
C GLY A 137 -0.27 -0.91 1.77
N THR A 138 -1.44 -0.40 2.10
CA THR A 138 -2.08 0.77 1.48
C THR A 138 -1.75 2.07 2.21
N TYR A 139 -0.66 2.13 2.99
CA TYR A 139 -0.38 3.20 3.95
C TYR A 139 -0.49 4.62 3.30
N ARG A 140 -1.32 5.48 3.93
CA ARG A 140 -1.91 6.74 3.38
C ARG A 140 -1.45 8.06 4.01
N THR A 141 -0.42 8.02 4.85
CA THR A 141 0.19 9.18 5.49
C THR A 141 1.44 9.64 4.74
N GLU A 142 1.76 10.93 4.84
CA GLU A 142 3.00 11.48 4.25
C GLU A 142 4.27 10.79 4.79
N LEU A 143 4.21 10.14 5.95
CA LEU A 143 5.35 9.44 6.53
C LEU A 143 5.63 8.09 5.86
N ASP A 144 4.71 7.60 5.04
CA ASP A 144 4.81 6.27 4.44
C ASP A 144 5.82 6.23 3.30
N MET A 145 6.10 7.37 2.66
CA MET A 145 7.14 7.44 1.63
C MET A 145 8.55 7.12 2.16
N TYR A 146 8.76 7.22 3.48
CA TYR A 146 10.03 6.91 4.15
C TYR A 146 10.10 5.47 4.67
N GLN A 147 9.06 4.65 4.45
CA GLN A 147 8.96 3.29 4.96
C GLN A 147 9.49 2.25 3.99
N PHE A 148 10.04 1.19 4.56
CA PHE A 148 10.32 -0.07 3.89
C PHE A 148 10.17 -1.23 4.87
N ASP A 149 9.73 -2.38 4.35
CA ASP A 149 9.57 -3.62 5.13
C ASP A 149 10.84 -4.44 5.11
N ARG A 150 11.46 -4.57 3.94
CA ARG A 150 12.68 -5.35 3.76
C ARG A 150 13.60 -4.68 2.76
N ILE A 151 14.89 -4.76 3.05
CA ILE A 151 15.92 -4.44 2.06
C ILE A 151 16.14 -5.71 1.24
N GLU A 152 15.84 -5.64 -0.05
CA GLU A 152 16.03 -6.74 -1.00
C GLU A 152 17.46 -6.72 -1.57
N SER A 153 18.06 -5.54 -1.69
CA SER A 153 19.46 -5.36 -2.07
C SER A 153 19.99 -4.01 -1.58
N TYR A 154 21.23 -4.00 -1.08
CA TYR A 154 21.90 -2.77 -0.67
C TYR A 154 22.50 -1.98 -1.86
N GLY A 155 22.75 -2.64 -2.99
CA GLY A 155 23.37 -2.04 -4.16
C GLY A 155 24.89 -1.84 -4.05
N GLN A 156 25.48 -1.40 -5.16
CA GLN A 156 26.93 -1.44 -5.40
C GLN A 156 27.76 -0.66 -4.37
N LEU A 157 27.29 0.51 -3.94
CA LEU A 157 28.04 1.38 -3.01
C LEU A 157 28.30 0.71 -1.65
N TRP A 158 27.37 -0.13 -1.20
CA TRP A 158 27.55 -0.90 0.04
C TRP A 158 28.48 -2.09 -0.17
N GLU A 159 28.39 -2.75 -1.33
CA GLU A 159 29.25 -3.88 -1.69
C GLU A 159 30.72 -3.44 -1.79
N GLU A 160 30.99 -2.34 -2.50
CA GLU A 160 32.32 -1.72 -2.57
C GLU A 160 32.85 -1.40 -1.18
N LYS A 161 32.01 -0.78 -0.34
CA LYS A 161 32.40 -0.45 1.03
C LYS A 161 32.73 -1.72 1.83
N TYR A 162 31.90 -2.75 1.75
CA TYR A 162 32.13 -4.04 2.41
C TYR A 162 33.48 -4.67 2.02
N PHE A 163 33.85 -4.62 0.73
CA PHE A 163 35.14 -5.15 0.27
C PHE A 163 36.34 -4.32 0.74
N THR A 164 36.21 -3.01 0.88
CA THR A 164 37.29 -2.15 1.37
C THR A 164 37.50 -2.19 2.89
N CYS A 165 36.48 -2.58 3.67
CA CYS A 165 36.55 -2.63 5.12
C CYS A 165 37.38 -3.81 5.65
N GLY A 166 38.00 -3.62 6.83
CA GLY A 166 38.71 -4.68 7.55
C GLY A 166 37.78 -5.75 8.14
N GLU A 167 38.35 -6.88 8.58
CA GLU A 167 37.59 -8.07 9.03
C GLU A 167 36.59 -7.78 10.15
N THR A 168 37.00 -7.03 11.19
CA THR A 168 36.11 -6.64 12.30
C THR A 168 34.95 -5.75 11.83
N GLN A 169 35.16 -4.88 10.85
CA GLN A 169 34.11 -4.03 10.28
C GLN A 169 33.16 -4.85 9.40
N ARG A 170 33.67 -5.83 8.63
CA ARG A 170 32.84 -6.75 7.86
C ARG A 170 31.93 -7.59 8.74
N GLN A 171 32.42 -8.10 9.88
CA GLN A 171 31.56 -8.84 10.81
C GLN A 171 30.42 -7.96 11.36
N LYS A 172 30.74 -6.74 11.80
CA LYS A 172 29.73 -5.75 12.23
C LYS A 172 28.74 -5.40 11.14
N PHE A 173 29.20 -5.33 9.88
CA PHE A 173 28.36 -5.11 8.72
C PHE A 173 27.34 -6.23 8.57
N GLN A 174 27.79 -7.49 8.56
CA GLN A 174 26.92 -8.65 8.40
C GLN A 174 25.86 -8.72 9.50
N ASP A 175 26.27 -8.50 10.76
CA ASP A 175 25.36 -8.51 11.91
C ASP A 175 24.31 -7.40 11.82
N THR A 176 24.72 -6.20 11.38
CA THR A 176 23.80 -5.05 11.25
C THR A 176 22.86 -5.23 10.06
N ALA A 177 23.37 -5.72 8.93
CA ALA A 177 22.57 -6.01 7.76
C ALA A 177 21.51 -7.09 8.06
N PHE A 178 21.89 -8.15 8.78
CA PHE A 178 20.97 -9.18 9.24
C PHE A 178 19.86 -8.60 10.13
N LYS A 179 20.22 -7.78 11.12
CA LYS A 179 19.24 -7.10 12.00
C LYS A 179 18.29 -6.18 11.23
N LEU A 180 18.80 -5.46 10.23
CA LEU A 180 18.00 -4.58 9.39
C LEU A 180 17.08 -5.38 8.45
N SER A 181 17.47 -6.57 8.01
CA SER A 181 16.67 -7.45 7.14
C SER A 181 15.59 -8.25 7.89
N CYS A 182 15.79 -8.59 9.16
CA CYS A 182 14.90 -9.46 9.94
C CYS A 182 13.89 -8.73 10.87
N SER A 183 13.91 -7.39 10.94
CA SER A 183 13.06 -6.66 11.90
C SER A 183 11.62 -6.50 11.40
N TYR A 184 10.73 -7.35 11.92
CA TYR A 184 9.25 -7.31 11.76
C TYR A 184 8.55 -6.30 12.69
N SER A 185 9.29 -5.46 13.42
CA SER A 185 8.65 -4.65 14.46
C SER A 185 8.04 -3.37 13.89
N TRP A 186 6.81 -3.11 14.35
CA TRP A 186 6.00 -1.89 14.29
C TRP A 186 6.69 -0.62 14.83
N LEU A 187 8.00 -0.52 14.71
CA LEU A 187 8.78 0.65 15.05
C LEU A 187 8.47 1.76 14.06
N ASN A 188 8.39 2.98 14.58
CA ASN A 188 8.24 4.19 13.79
C ASN A 188 9.12 4.10 12.53
N PRO A 189 8.55 4.23 11.32
CA PRO A 189 9.25 4.29 10.03
C PRO A 189 10.60 4.98 10.04
N ARG A 190 10.65 6.13 10.70
CA ARG A 190 11.84 6.97 10.81
C ARG A 190 12.96 6.26 11.56
N ASN A 191 12.66 5.37 12.50
CA ASN A 191 13.65 4.64 13.28
C ASN A 191 14.40 3.61 12.44
N ARG A 192 13.79 2.96 11.44
CA ARG A 192 14.51 2.02 10.56
C ARG A 192 15.39 2.76 9.57
N LEU A 193 14.86 3.80 8.94
CA LEU A 193 15.63 4.65 8.04
C LEU A 193 16.82 5.30 8.75
N ARG A 194 16.62 5.83 9.97
CA ARG A 194 17.71 6.35 10.81
C ARG A 194 18.74 5.30 11.20
N LYS A 195 18.33 4.05 11.47
CA LYS A 195 19.26 2.94 11.73
C LYS A 195 20.08 2.60 10.50
N LEU A 196 19.46 2.59 9.32
CA LEU A 196 20.16 2.38 8.04
C LEU A 196 21.17 3.51 7.76
N GLU A 197 20.78 4.76 8.03
CA GLU A 197 21.65 5.93 7.92
C GLU A 197 22.82 5.86 8.91
N ALA A 198 22.54 5.62 10.20
CA ALA A 198 23.59 5.46 11.22
C ALA A 198 24.54 4.30 10.89
N PHE A 199 24.01 3.21 10.31
CA PHE A 199 24.83 2.11 9.84
C PHE A 199 25.80 2.57 8.74
N TRP A 200 25.32 3.29 7.73
CA TRP A 200 26.20 3.84 6.69
C TRP A 200 27.27 4.78 7.26
N GLN A 201 26.89 5.69 8.16
CA GLN A 201 27.84 6.63 8.76
C GLN A 201 28.90 5.91 9.62
N SER A 202 28.54 4.79 10.27
CA SER A 202 29.50 4.00 11.06
C SER A 202 30.58 3.31 10.22
N LEU A 203 30.39 3.26 8.90
CA LEU A 203 31.34 2.70 7.96
C LEU A 203 32.26 3.77 7.35
N LYS A 204 31.90 5.05 7.39
CA LYS A 204 32.73 6.14 6.87
C LYS A 204 33.96 6.36 7.73
#